data_AF-A0A1B1A8N1-F1
#
_entry.id   AF-A0A1B1A8N1-F1
#
_cell.length_a   1.000
_cell.length_b   1.000
_cell.length_c   1.000
_cell.angle_alpha   90.00
_cell.angle_beta   90.00
_cell.angle_gamma   90.00
#
_symmetry.space_group_name_H-M   'P 1'
#
loop_
_entity.id
_entity.type
_entity.pdbx_description
1 polymer ?
#
loop_
_entity_poly.entity_id
_entity_poly.type
_entity_poly.pdbx_seq_one_letter_code
_entity_poly.pdbx_strand_id
1 'polypeptide(L)'
;MSKRDRAAQTPHTDAFRAWLGVAIKETGSAPATVARAIGASVNSVGAFLNDPNRDITLSRAANLERHLRASAQTQGKTLPAIREMMSAAGARHA
;
A
#
# COMPACT_ATOMS: atom_id res chain seq x y z
N MET A 1 1.27 -9.50 21.65
CA MET A 1 1.97 -9.75 20.35
C MET A 1 3.39 -9.22 20.49
N SER A 2 4.38 -10.11 20.52
CA SER A 2 5.77 -9.79 20.88
C SER A 2 6.54 -9.14 19.72
N LYS A 3 7.39 -8.16 20.02
CA LYS A 3 8.26 -7.38 19.10
C LYS A 3 9.01 -8.19 18.02
N ARG A 4 9.22 -9.49 18.23
CA ARG A 4 9.96 -10.40 17.34
C ARG A 4 9.16 -10.85 16.11
N ASP A 5 7.83 -10.90 16.18
CA ASP A 5 6.99 -11.32 15.05
C ASP A 5 6.84 -10.22 13.98
N ARG A 6 6.98 -8.96 14.41
CA ARG A 6 6.84 -7.79 13.55
C ARG A 6 7.90 -7.76 12.45
N ALA A 7 9.15 -8.08 12.79
CA ALA A 7 10.30 -8.06 11.87
C ALA A 7 10.10 -8.97 10.64
N ALA A 8 9.38 -10.09 10.79
CA ALA A 8 9.12 -11.02 9.69
C ALA A 8 7.99 -10.54 8.75
N GLN A 9 7.00 -9.81 9.26
CA GLN A 9 5.91 -9.21 8.45
C GLN A 9 6.31 -7.86 7.81
N THR A 10 7.37 -7.23 8.34
CA THR A 10 7.83 -5.89 7.96
C THR A 10 8.14 -5.71 6.46
N PRO A 11 8.87 -6.61 5.76
CA PRO A 11 9.24 -6.36 4.37
C PRO A 11 8.03 -6.36 3.42
N HIS A 12 6.99 -7.14 3.74
CA HIS A 12 5.78 -7.21 2.92
C HIS A 12 4.90 -5.96 3.11
N THR A 13 4.79 -5.47 4.35
CA THR A 13 4.05 -4.24 4.66
C THR A 13 4.75 -3.00 4.10
N ASP A 14 6.08 -2.94 4.16
CA ASP A 14 6.85 -1.80 3.63
C ASP A 14 6.79 -1.76 2.09
N ALA A 15 6.93 -2.91 1.43
CA ALA A 15 6.76 -3.02 -0.01
C ALA A 15 5.34 -2.61 -0.46
N PHE A 16 4.31 -3.03 0.30
CA PHE A 16 2.94 -2.60 0.02
C PHE A 16 2.74 -1.10 0.22
N ARG A 17 3.34 -0.52 1.27
CA ARG A 17 3.31 0.92 1.52
C ARG A 17 3.98 1.72 0.40
N ALA A 18 5.16 1.30 -0.04
CA ALA A 18 5.87 1.91 -1.16
C ALA A 18 5.03 1.83 -2.44
N TRP A 19 4.49 0.64 -2.74
CA TRP A 19 3.59 0.41 -3.86
C TRP A 19 2.36 1.32 -3.81
N LEU A 20 1.71 1.43 -2.64
CA LEU A 20 0.53 2.26 -2.44
C LEU A 20 0.84 3.74 -2.68
N GLY A 21 2.00 4.21 -2.23
CA GLY A 21 2.47 5.58 -2.48
C GLY A 21 2.67 5.86 -3.97
N VAL A 22 3.23 4.92 -4.73
CA VAL A 22 3.36 5.01 -6.19
C VAL A 22 1.99 4.99 -6.85
N ALA A 23 1.13 4.03 -6.50
CA ALA A 23 -0.18 3.85 -7.12
C ALA A 23 -1.11 5.05 -6.93
N ILE A 24 -1.06 5.70 -5.78
CA ILE A 24 -1.80 6.94 -5.49
C ILE A 24 -1.30 8.09 -6.36
N LYS A 25 0.02 8.23 -6.53
CA LYS A 25 0.61 9.25 -7.41
C LYS A 25 0.25 9.00 -8.88
N GLU A 26 0.42 7.77 -9.37
CA GLU A 26 0.15 7.38 -10.75
C GLU A 26 -1.32 7.57 -11.12
N THR A 27 -2.24 7.18 -10.24
CA THR A 27 -3.68 7.36 -10.48
C THR A 27 -4.17 8.79 -10.19
N GLY A 28 -3.32 9.67 -9.64
CA GLY A 28 -3.69 11.03 -9.22
C GLY A 28 -4.74 11.06 -8.11
N SER A 29 -4.97 9.96 -7.41
CA SER A 29 -6.04 9.83 -6.41
C SER A 29 -5.55 10.30 -5.05
N ALA A 30 -6.32 11.13 -4.35
CA ALA A 30 -5.97 11.49 -2.97
C ALA A 30 -6.16 10.29 -2.03
N PRO A 31 -5.30 10.09 -1.00
CA PRO A 31 -5.44 9.00 -0.03
C PRO A 31 -6.83 8.94 0.64
N ALA A 32 -7.43 10.11 0.88
CA ALA A 32 -8.77 10.24 1.45
C ALA A 32 -9.87 9.73 0.50
N THR A 33 -9.72 9.99 -0.80
CA THR A 33 -10.66 9.51 -1.83
C THR A 33 -10.60 8.01 -1.95
N VAL A 34 -9.39 7.45 -2.00
CA VAL A 34 -9.17 6.00 -2.05
C VAL A 34 -9.73 5.32 -0.79
N ALA A 35 -9.48 5.88 0.39
CA ALA A 35 -10.01 5.36 1.64
C ALA A 35 -11.55 5.30 1.64
N ARG A 36 -12.21 6.37 1.21
CA ARG A 36 -13.68 6.41 1.09
C ARG A 36 -14.21 5.38 0.09
N ALA A 37 -13.55 5.25 -1.06
CA ALA A 37 -13.98 4.33 -2.11
C ALA A 37 -13.97 2.86 -1.67
N ILE A 38 -13.10 2.51 -0.72
CA ILE A 38 -13.04 1.15 -0.15
C ILE A 38 -13.78 1.01 1.20
N GLY A 39 -14.53 2.04 1.62
CA GLY A 39 -15.23 2.05 2.91
C GLY A 39 -14.32 2.07 4.14
N ALA A 40 -13.06 2.48 3.98
CA ALA A 40 -12.12 2.65 5.08
C ALA A 40 -12.21 4.06 5.68
N SER A 41 -11.88 4.19 6.97
CA SER A 41 -11.71 5.51 7.57
C SER A 41 -10.60 6.26 6.83
N VAL A 42 -10.87 7.51 6.45
CA VAL A 42 -9.94 8.41 5.73
C VAL A 42 -8.57 8.48 6.42
N ASN A 43 -8.58 8.49 7.76
CA ASN A 43 -7.38 8.55 8.57
C ASN A 43 -6.53 7.28 8.49
N SER A 44 -7.10 6.15 8.09
CA SER A 44 -6.40 4.86 8.08
C SER A 44 -5.39 4.74 6.96
N VAL A 45 -5.72 5.21 5.75
CA VAL A 45 -4.80 5.15 4.60
C VAL A 45 -3.69 6.20 4.75
N GLY A 46 -4.05 7.42 5.16
CA GLY A 46 -3.08 8.47 5.45
C GLY A 46 -2.12 8.11 6.59
N ALA A 47 -2.64 7.58 7.70
CA ALA A 47 -1.80 7.10 8.80
C ALA A 47 -0.93 5.90 8.38
N PHE A 48 -1.47 4.98 7.57
CA PHE A 48 -0.69 3.88 7.00
C PHE A 48 0.38 4.34 6.01
N LEU A 49 0.30 5.51 5.40
CA LEU A 49 1.40 6.01 4.56
C LEU A 49 2.46 6.73 5.39
N ASN A 50 2.04 7.52 6.38
CA ASN A 50 2.92 8.39 7.16
C ASN A 50 3.63 7.70 8.32
N ASP A 51 3.02 6.69 8.96
CA ASP A 51 3.59 6.04 10.14
C ASP A 51 4.11 4.64 9.77
N PRO A 52 5.43 4.39 9.74
CA PRO A 52 6.02 3.09 9.35
C PRO A 52 5.66 1.95 10.31
N ASN A 53 5.23 2.28 11.54
CA ASN A 53 4.76 1.31 12.53
C ASN A 53 3.25 1.08 12.43
N ARG A 54 2.56 1.67 11.46
CA ARG A 54 1.14 1.43 11.25
C ARG A 54 0.96 0.26 10.32
N ASP A 55 0.27 -0.75 10.82
CA ASP A 55 -0.13 -1.90 10.02
C ASP A 55 -1.52 -1.68 9.40
N ILE A 56 -1.78 -2.42 8.33
CA ILE A 56 -3.08 -2.49 7.67
C ILE A 56 -3.50 -3.95 7.56
N THR A 57 -4.80 -4.22 7.67
CA THR A 57 -5.30 -5.59 7.52
C THR A 57 -5.18 -6.05 6.06
N LEU A 58 -4.95 -7.35 5.86
CA LEU A 58 -4.82 -7.93 4.52
C LEU A 58 -6.05 -7.66 3.65
N SER A 59 -7.26 -7.74 4.21
CA SER A 59 -8.50 -7.42 3.49
C SER A 59 -8.52 -5.98 2.98
N ARG A 60 -8.03 -5.03 3.78
CA ARG A 60 -7.94 -3.62 3.35
C ARG A 60 -6.87 -3.42 2.30
N ALA A 61 -5.72 -4.07 2.43
CA ALA A 61 -4.66 -4.03 1.42
C ALA A 61 -5.16 -4.57 0.07
N ALA A 62 -5.87 -5.70 0.07
CA ALA A 62 -6.46 -6.28 -1.14
C ALA A 62 -7.53 -5.36 -1.78
N ASN A 63 -8.37 -4.71 -0.96
CA ASN A 63 -9.36 -3.77 -1.46
C ASN A 63 -8.73 -2.51 -2.06
N LEU A 64 -7.69 -1.95 -1.41
CA LEU A 64 -6.90 -0.84 -1.94
C LEU A 64 -6.27 -1.22 -3.28
N GLU A 65 -5.66 -2.39 -3.36
CA GLU A 65 -5.01 -2.86 -4.58
C GLU A 65 -6.00 -2.97 -5.74
N ARG A 66 -7.13 -3.66 -5.53
CA ARG A 66 -8.17 -3.83 -6.55
C ARG A 66 -8.72 -2.49 -7.03
N HIS A 67 -9.00 -1.58 -6.10
CA HIS A 67 -9.52 -0.26 -6.44
C HIS A 67 -8.52 0.53 -7.29
N LEU A 68 -7.26 0.62 -6.87
CA LEU A 68 -6.23 1.38 -7.58
C LEU A 68 -5.89 0.78 -8.94
N ARG A 69 -5.87 -0.56 -9.07
CA ARG A 69 -5.73 -1.23 -10.37
C ARG A 69 -6.89 -0.91 -11.31
N ALA A 70 -8.12 -0.98 -10.81
CA ALA A 70 -9.30 -0.62 -11.60
C ALA A 70 -9.26 0.86 -12.04
N SER A 71 -8.89 1.77 -11.13
CA SER A 71 -8.72 3.19 -11.46
C SER A 71 -7.62 3.42 -12.50
N ALA A 72 -6.47 2.75 -12.37
CA ALA A 72 -5.38 2.84 -13.34
C ALA A 72 -5.82 2.32 -14.71
N GLN A 73 -6.51 1.17 -14.75
CA GLN A 73 -7.04 0.60 -15.98
C GLN A 73 -8.02 1.54 -16.68
N THR A 74 -8.95 2.16 -15.95
CA THR A 74 -9.88 3.17 -16.48
C THR A 74 -9.14 4.40 -17.03
N GLN A 75 -7.98 4.74 -16.47
CA GLN A 75 -7.14 5.85 -16.94
C GLN A 75 -6.16 5.44 -18.06
N GLY A 76 -6.16 4.18 -18.51
CA GLY A 76 -5.18 3.67 -19.48
C GLY A 76 -3.74 3.58 -18.92
N LYS A 77 -3.59 3.59 -17.60
CA LYS A 77 -2.30 3.50 -16.90
C LYS A 77 -2.07 2.09 -16.38
N THR A 78 -0.80 1.71 -16.28
CA THR A 78 -0.39 0.42 -15.70
C THR A 78 0.31 0.66 -14.38
N LEU A 79 -0.17 0.02 -13.31
CA LEU A 79 0.52 0.04 -12.02
C LEU A 79 1.59 -1.05 -11.97
N PRO A 80 2.75 -0.80 -11.34
CA PRO A 80 3.76 -1.82 -11.13
C PRO A 80 3.21 -2.96 -10.27
N ALA A 81 3.77 -4.14 -10.40
CA ALA A 81 3.47 -5.25 -9.51
C ALA A 81 4.09 -5.00 -8.12
N ILE A 82 3.36 -5.33 -7.05
CA ILE A 82 3.86 -5.18 -5.66
C ILE A 82 5.17 -5.97 -5.46
N ARG A 83 5.34 -7.09 -6.16
CA ARG A 83 6.55 -7.91 -6.11
C ARG A 83 7.81 -7.17 -6.59
N GLU A 84 7.67 -6.19 -7.48
CA GLU A 84 8.77 -5.32 -7.91
C GLU A 84 9.24 -4.43 -6.74
N MET A 85 8.32 -3.99 -5.88
CA MET A 85 8.64 -3.22 -4.67
C MET A 85 9.26 -4.08 -3.57
N MET A 86 8.92 -5.37 -3.49
CA MET A 86 9.59 -6.31 -2.57
C MET A 86 11.06 -6.49 -2.91
N SER A 87 11.39 -6.55 -4.21
CA SER A 87 12.78 -6.65 -4.67
C SER A 87 13.59 -5.40 -4.33
N ALA A 88 12.97 -4.22 -4.40
CA ALA A 88 13.60 -2.94 -4.04
C ALA A 88 13.73 -2.74 -2.51
N ALA A 89 12.77 -3.24 -1.72
CA ALA A 89 12.81 -3.18 -0.26
C ALA A 89 13.80 -4.20 0.35
N GLY A 90 13.93 -5.39 -0.28
CA GLY A 90 14.89 -6.42 0.13
C GLY A 90 16.36 -6.08 -0.15
N ALA A 91 16.63 -5.22 -1.14
CA ALA A 91 17.99 -4.82 -1.51
C ALA A 91 18.69 -3.91 -0.48
N ARG A 92 18.00 -3.50 0.60
CA ARG A 92 18.55 -2.63 1.66
C ARG A 92 19.10 -3.38 2.87
N HIS A 93 19.13 -4.72 2.83
CA HIS A 93 19.64 -5.57 3.90
C HIS A 93 20.62 -6.66 3.39
N ALA A 94 21.55 -6.27 2.50
CA ALA A 94 22.73 -7.07 2.17
C ALA A 94 23.98 -6.42 2.78
#